data_AF-A0A8C5SQT7-F1
#
_entry.id   AF-A0A8C5SQT7-F1
#
_cell.length_a   1.000
_cell.length_b   1.000
_cell.length_c   1.000
_cell.angle_alpha   90.00
_cell.angle_beta   90.00
_cell.angle_gamma   90.00
#
_symmetry.space_group_name_H-M   'P 1'
#
loop_
_entity.id
_entity.type
_entity.pdbx_description
1 polymer ?
#
loop_
_entity_poly.entity_id
_entity_poly.type
_entity_poly.pdbx_seq_one_letter_code
_entity_poly.pdbx_strand_id
1 'polypeptide(L)'
;FLTVAYHCLAPYKVGRCRGSFHRWYYNPELEKCQEFIFGGCNPNKNNYVRKEECDLACKNVQAKTSDSQCEASSANLALERANNIPCSFLVGYCVDMPDTGPCEESIPRWYYNPLTEKCGRFTYGGCEGNKNNFEQEETCMKSCRGITSKKKILKEGFLSLRIIKAEYKY
;
A
#
# COMPACT_ATOMS: atom_id res chain seq x y z
N PHE A 1 6.89 1.86 10.88
CA PHE A 1 6.40 2.61 9.70
C PHE A 1 5.91 1.65 8.62
N LEU A 2 6.69 1.27 7.60
CA LEU A 2 6.19 0.46 6.46
C LEU A 2 5.55 -0.88 6.85
N THR A 3 6.11 -1.60 7.83
CA THR A 3 5.52 -2.83 8.39
C THR A 3 4.15 -2.59 9.02
N VAL A 4 4.07 -1.59 9.91
CA VAL A 4 2.85 -1.15 10.61
C VAL A 4 1.74 -0.77 9.62
N ALA A 5 2.05 0.02 8.60
CA ALA A 5 1.06 0.42 7.60
C ALA A 5 0.42 -0.78 6.89
N TYR A 6 1.23 -1.78 6.54
CA TYR A 6 0.78 -2.99 5.84
C TYR A 6 -0.05 -3.93 6.74
N HIS A 7 0.24 -3.99 8.04
CA HIS A 7 -0.38 -4.90 9.00
C HIS A 7 -1.56 -4.28 9.80
N CYS A 8 -1.67 -2.95 9.88
CA CYS A 8 -2.64 -2.27 10.73
C CYS A 8 -3.41 -1.12 10.05
N LEU A 9 -2.88 -0.51 8.98
CA LEU A 9 -3.53 0.63 8.30
C LEU A 9 -4.17 0.27 6.95
N ALA A 10 -3.97 -0.97 6.47
CA ALA A 10 -4.75 -1.48 5.35
C ALA A 10 -6.19 -1.80 5.79
N PRO A 11 -7.23 -1.50 4.99
CA PRO A 11 -8.60 -1.93 5.31
C PRO A 11 -8.69 -3.46 5.34
N TYR A 12 -9.72 -4.01 6.00
CA TYR A 12 -9.95 -5.46 5.97
C TYR A 12 -10.20 -5.94 4.53
N LYS A 13 -9.75 -7.16 4.21
CA LYS A 13 -9.98 -7.79 2.90
C LYS A 13 -10.70 -9.13 3.06
N VAL A 14 -11.98 -9.17 2.66
CA VAL A 14 -12.78 -10.41 2.57
C VAL A 14 -12.14 -11.36 1.54
N GLY A 15 -11.79 -10.86 0.36
CA GLY A 15 -11.13 -11.63 -0.68
C GLY A 15 -12.08 -12.53 -1.49
N ARG A 16 -11.48 -13.49 -2.20
CA ARG A 16 -12.06 -14.09 -3.41
C ARG A 16 -12.91 -15.35 -3.20
N CYS A 17 -12.76 -15.98 -2.05
CA CYS A 17 -13.32 -17.29 -1.79
C CYS A 17 -14.61 -17.18 -0.95
N ARG A 18 -15.49 -18.18 -1.05
CA ARG A 18 -16.83 -18.19 -0.42
C ARG A 18 -16.84 -18.87 0.96
N GLY A 19 -15.70 -18.89 1.66
CA GLY A 19 -15.63 -19.32 3.06
C GLY A 19 -16.17 -18.28 4.01
N SER A 20 -16.50 -18.69 5.24
CA SER A 20 -16.98 -17.80 6.30
C SER A 20 -16.05 -17.89 7.53
N PHE A 21 -14.83 -17.38 7.38
CA PHE A 21 -13.83 -17.44 8.45
C PHE A 21 -13.85 -16.16 9.27
N HIS A 22 -14.25 -16.26 10.53
CA HIS A 22 -14.12 -15.18 11.50
C HIS A 22 -12.64 -14.80 11.67
N ARG A 23 -12.33 -13.50 11.52
CA ARG A 23 -10.98 -12.93 11.59
C ARG A 23 -11.00 -11.55 12.22
N TRP A 24 -9.85 -11.12 12.74
CA TRP A 24 -9.67 -9.80 13.32
C TRP A 24 -8.91 -8.88 12.37
N TYR A 25 -9.27 -7.60 12.34
CA TYR A 25 -8.52 -6.53 11.71
C TYR A 25 -8.47 -5.32 12.65
N TYR A 26 -7.40 -4.53 12.59
CA TYR A 26 -7.31 -3.27 13.31
C TYR A 26 -8.05 -2.18 12.52
N ASN A 27 -9.04 -1.55 13.15
CA ASN A 27 -9.63 -0.31 12.65
C ASN A 27 -8.88 0.87 13.29
N PRO A 28 -8.12 1.67 12.52
CA PRO A 28 -7.39 2.81 13.05
C PRO A 28 -8.31 3.99 13.42
N GLU A 29 -9.49 4.13 12.80
CA GLU A 29 -10.46 5.20 13.11
C GLU A 29 -11.04 5.06 14.53
N LEU A 30 -11.15 3.81 15.00
CA LEU A 30 -11.64 3.46 16.34
C LEU A 30 -10.51 2.99 17.28
N GLU A 31 -9.26 3.09 16.82
CA GLU A 31 -8.03 2.58 17.47
C GLU A 31 -8.16 1.16 18.08
N LYS A 32 -8.89 0.26 17.40
CA LYS A 32 -9.37 -1.00 17.99
C LYS A 32 -9.44 -2.14 16.99
N CYS A 33 -9.06 -3.34 17.43
CA CYS A 33 -9.32 -4.58 16.68
C CYS A 33 -10.80 -4.94 16.66
N GLN A 34 -11.35 -5.11 15.46
CA GLN A 34 -12.72 -5.52 15.17
C GLN A 34 -12.74 -6.84 14.40
N GLU A 35 -13.86 -7.54 14.47
CA GLU A 35 -14.07 -8.81 13.76
C GLU A 35 -14.65 -8.55 12.35
N PHE A 36 -14.28 -9.40 11.39
CA PHE A 36 -14.86 -9.44 10.05
C PHE A 36 -14.88 -10.88 9.51
N ILE A 37 -15.69 -11.12 8.47
CA ILE A 37 -15.70 -12.39 7.75
C ILE A 37 -14.66 -12.36 6.62
N PHE A 38 -13.68 -13.25 6.71
CA PHE A 38 -12.71 -13.51 5.66
C PHE A 38 -13.18 -14.67 4.77
N GLY A 39 -13.13 -14.46 3.45
CA GLY A 39 -13.54 -15.43 2.44
C GLY A 39 -12.66 -16.67 2.33
N GLY A 40 -11.44 -16.63 2.89
CA GLY A 40 -10.53 -17.79 2.98
C GLY A 40 -9.31 -17.77 2.07
N CYS A 41 -9.20 -16.82 1.13
CA CYS A 41 -8.04 -16.71 0.24
C CYS A 41 -7.64 -15.26 -0.09
N ASN A 42 -6.38 -15.10 -0.50
CA ASN A 42 -5.71 -13.82 -0.81
C ASN A 42 -5.87 -12.73 0.27
N PRO A 43 -5.51 -13.03 1.54
CA PRO A 43 -5.56 -12.05 2.63
C PRO A 43 -4.50 -10.97 2.43
N ASN A 44 -4.80 -9.73 2.85
CA ASN A 44 -3.78 -8.76 3.17
C ASN A 44 -3.24 -9.02 4.61
N LYS A 45 -2.35 -8.17 5.12
CA LYS A 45 -1.73 -8.38 6.43
C LYS A 45 -2.51 -7.79 7.63
N ASN A 46 -3.59 -7.05 7.40
CA ASN A 46 -4.54 -6.67 8.45
C ASN A 46 -5.64 -7.75 8.57
N ASN A 47 -5.21 -8.97 8.90
CA ASN A 47 -6.04 -10.18 8.97
C ASN A 47 -5.38 -11.16 9.95
N TYR A 48 -5.91 -11.21 11.17
CA TYR A 48 -5.40 -11.99 12.30
C TYR A 48 -6.40 -13.09 12.67
N VAL A 49 -5.90 -14.20 13.23
CA VAL A 49 -6.78 -15.31 13.66
C VAL A 49 -7.35 -15.02 15.04
N ARG A 50 -6.55 -14.41 15.93
CA ARG A 50 -6.95 -14.05 17.29
C ARG A 50 -6.98 -12.54 17.50
N LYS A 51 -7.80 -12.09 18.45
CA LYS A 51 -7.89 -10.68 18.83
C LYS A 51 -6.58 -10.19 19.44
N GLU A 52 -5.94 -11.03 20.24
CA GLU A 52 -4.71 -10.72 20.98
C GLU A 52 -3.51 -10.55 20.04
N GLU A 53 -3.50 -11.27 18.91
CA GLU A 53 -2.49 -11.10 17.84
C GLU A 53 -2.62 -9.71 17.20
N CYS A 54 -3.85 -9.30 16.89
CA CYS A 54 -4.17 -7.99 16.34
C CYS A 54 -3.85 -6.86 17.33
N ASP A 55 -4.32 -6.97 18.58
CA ASP A 55 -4.08 -5.98 19.64
C ASP A 55 -2.57 -5.82 19.90
N LEU A 56 -1.79 -6.92 19.90
CA LEU A 56 -0.34 -6.87 20.08
C LEU A 56 0.38 -6.24 18.88
N ALA A 57 -0.03 -6.58 17.66
CA ALA A 57 0.56 -6.03 16.43
C ALA A 57 0.31 -4.53 16.26
N CYS A 58 -0.86 -4.04 16.70
CA CYS A 58 -1.35 -2.69 16.41
C CYS A 58 -1.49 -1.77 17.65
N LYS A 59 -1.02 -2.21 18.84
CA LYS A 59 -1.19 -1.54 20.16
C LYS A 59 -0.91 -0.02 20.24
N ASN A 60 -0.07 0.52 19.36
CA ASN A 60 0.36 1.93 19.34
C ASN A 60 0.12 2.60 17.98
N VAL A 61 -0.86 2.13 17.21
CA VAL A 61 -1.09 2.55 15.82
C VAL A 61 -2.21 3.57 15.76
N GLN A 62 -1.88 4.82 16.06
CA GLN A 62 -2.83 5.93 15.96
C GLN A 62 -3.20 6.22 14.51
N ALA A 63 -4.48 6.54 14.26
CA ALA A 63 -4.89 7.22 13.04
C ALA A 63 -4.36 8.66 13.03
N LYS A 64 -3.08 8.84 12.74
CA LYS A 64 -2.54 10.15 12.38
C LYS A 64 -3.00 10.50 10.97
N THR A 65 -4.25 10.93 10.88
CA THR A 65 -4.80 11.72 9.78
C THR A 65 -4.04 13.05 9.73
N SER A 66 -2.84 13.03 9.14
CA SER A 66 -2.22 14.23 8.57
C SER A 66 -2.91 14.62 7.24
N ASP A 67 -4.20 14.30 7.12
CA ASP A 67 -5.07 14.60 6.00
C ASP A 67 -5.56 16.05 6.14
N SER A 68 -4.61 16.96 6.06
CA SER A 68 -4.83 18.41 5.98
C SER A 68 -3.89 19.07 4.98
N GLN A 69 -3.21 18.28 4.13
CA GLN A 69 -2.64 18.76 2.87
C GLN A 69 -2.45 17.59 1.89
N CYS A 70 -3.40 17.40 0.96
CA CYS A 70 -3.22 16.90 -0.43
C CYS A 70 -4.56 16.52 -1.11
N GLU A 71 -5.58 17.39 -1.04
CA GLU A 71 -6.62 17.36 -2.08
C GLU A 71 -6.00 17.80 -3.42
N ALA A 72 -6.32 17.08 -4.49
CA ALA A 72 -5.62 17.20 -5.76
C ALA A 72 -6.20 18.34 -6.63
N SER A 73 -5.84 19.60 -6.32
CA SER A 73 -6.15 20.74 -7.19
C SER A 73 -4.93 21.62 -7.48
N SER A 74 -4.75 21.93 -8.77
CA SER A 74 -3.82 22.92 -9.33
C SER A 74 -2.30 22.67 -9.16
N ALA A 75 -1.51 23.41 -9.94
CA ALA A 75 -0.08 23.17 -10.15
C ALA A 75 0.82 24.24 -9.51
N ASN A 76 2.08 23.85 -9.27
CA ASN A 76 3.26 24.72 -9.14
C ASN A 76 3.15 25.96 -8.23
N LEU A 77 3.40 25.78 -6.93
CA LEU A 77 4.15 26.77 -6.14
C LEU A 77 5.20 26.06 -5.27
N ALA A 78 6.24 26.80 -4.89
CA ALA A 78 7.38 26.31 -4.12
C ALA A 78 7.65 27.19 -2.89
N LEU A 79 8.43 26.66 -1.94
CA LEU A 79 8.97 27.33 -0.74
C LEU A 79 7.93 27.68 0.36
N GLU A 80 8.22 27.58 1.67
CA GLU A 80 9.41 27.01 2.33
C GLU A 80 9.15 26.62 3.82
N ARG A 81 10.10 25.84 4.37
CA ARG A 81 10.43 25.61 5.80
C ARG A 81 9.66 24.52 6.57
N ALA A 82 10.42 23.85 7.45
CA ALA A 82 9.98 22.97 8.54
C ALA A 82 9.26 21.63 8.23
N ASN A 83 9.63 20.91 7.15
CA ASN A 83 10.01 19.47 7.20
C ASN A 83 10.19 18.91 5.77
N ASN A 84 11.42 18.54 5.40
CA ASN A 84 11.78 18.32 3.99
C ASN A 84 11.51 16.88 3.50
N ILE A 85 10.24 16.45 3.55
CA ILE A 85 9.75 15.22 2.91
C ILE A 85 8.84 15.63 1.74
N PRO A 86 9.31 15.57 0.47
CA PRO A 86 8.48 15.91 -0.67
C PRO A 86 7.27 14.99 -0.81
N CYS A 87 6.15 15.53 -1.32
CA CYS A 87 4.91 14.76 -1.54
C CYS A 87 5.11 13.52 -2.46
N SER A 88 6.18 13.47 -3.25
CA SER A 88 6.62 12.27 -3.99
C SER A 88 6.97 11.05 -3.12
N PHE A 89 6.88 11.14 -1.78
CA PHE A 89 7.10 10.01 -0.86
C PHE A 89 5.81 9.28 -0.44
N LEU A 90 4.62 9.91 -0.56
CA LEU A 90 3.34 9.30 -0.15
C LEU A 90 2.67 8.49 -1.28
N VAL A 91 3.11 8.65 -2.52
CA VAL A 91 2.56 7.97 -3.71
C VAL A 91 3.06 6.51 -3.82
N GLY A 92 2.95 5.76 -2.71
CA GLY A 92 3.54 4.42 -2.56
C GLY A 92 3.02 3.38 -3.54
N TYR A 93 1.83 3.59 -4.13
CA TYR A 93 1.27 2.68 -5.12
C TYR A 93 2.04 2.68 -6.45
N CYS A 94 2.71 3.77 -6.83
CA CYS A 94 3.50 3.82 -8.07
C CYS A 94 4.75 2.90 -8.07
N VAL A 95 5.03 2.18 -6.97
CA VAL A 95 6.07 1.13 -6.92
C VAL A 95 5.51 -0.29 -6.71
N ASP A 96 4.18 -0.43 -6.65
CA ASP A 96 3.52 -1.73 -6.67
C ASP A 96 3.54 -2.31 -8.10
N MET A 97 3.53 -3.63 -8.22
CA MET A 97 3.48 -4.30 -9.53
C MET A 97 2.07 -4.20 -10.13
N PRO A 98 1.90 -4.21 -11.47
CA PRO A 98 0.56 -4.27 -12.07
C PRO A 98 -0.17 -5.53 -11.58
N ASP A 99 -1.42 -5.35 -11.15
CA ASP A 99 -2.26 -6.43 -10.65
C ASP A 99 -3.51 -6.57 -11.53
N THR A 100 -3.54 -7.64 -12.32
CA THR A 100 -4.68 -8.02 -13.17
C THR A 100 -5.92 -8.33 -12.35
N GLY A 101 -5.78 -8.77 -11.10
CA GLY A 101 -6.91 -9.18 -10.26
C GLY A 101 -7.55 -10.52 -10.66
N PRO A 102 -8.66 -10.84 -9.99
CA PRO A 102 -9.80 -12.72 -10.13
C PRO A 102 -10.70 -12.81 -11.37
N CYS A 103 -10.70 -11.77 -12.19
CA CYS A 103 -11.77 -11.48 -13.14
C CYS A 103 -11.19 -11.57 -14.56
N GLU A 104 -12.00 -12.00 -15.51
CA GLU A 104 -11.53 -12.51 -16.82
C GLU A 104 -11.80 -11.52 -17.97
N GLU A 105 -12.12 -10.26 -17.65
CA GLU A 105 -12.23 -9.20 -18.66
C GLU A 105 -10.85 -8.79 -19.18
N SER A 106 -10.75 -8.44 -20.46
CA SER A 106 -9.49 -8.02 -21.08
C SER A 106 -9.37 -6.49 -21.16
N ILE A 107 -9.45 -5.78 -20.02
CA ILE A 107 -9.40 -4.31 -20.01
C ILE A 107 -7.95 -3.83 -20.16
N PRO A 108 -7.59 -3.07 -21.22
CA PRO A 108 -6.27 -2.47 -21.32
C PRO A 108 -6.12 -1.32 -20.31
N ARG A 109 -5.11 -1.40 -19.45
CA ARG A 109 -4.79 -0.39 -18.44
C ARG A 109 -3.30 -0.06 -18.43
N TRP A 110 -2.94 1.03 -17.75
CA TRP A 110 -1.58 1.50 -17.60
C TRP A 110 -1.12 1.37 -16.15
N TYR A 111 0.16 1.05 -15.97
CA TYR A 111 0.85 1.05 -14.67
C TYR A 111 2.17 1.80 -14.81
N TYR A 112 2.64 2.42 -13.73
CA TYR A 112 3.95 3.06 -13.69
C TYR A 112 5.04 2.06 -13.33
N ASN A 113 6.14 2.06 -14.07
CA ASN A 113 7.31 1.23 -13.83
C ASN A 113 8.48 2.08 -13.29
N PRO A 114 8.82 2.01 -12.00
CA PRO A 114 9.87 2.81 -11.39
C PRO A 114 11.30 2.34 -11.72
N LEU A 115 11.49 1.29 -12.53
CA LEU A 115 12.80 0.88 -13.07
C LEU A 115 13.10 1.57 -14.41
N THR A 116 12.08 1.81 -15.22
CA THR A 116 12.18 2.51 -16.52
C THR A 116 11.72 3.97 -16.46
N GLU A 117 11.14 4.37 -15.31
CA GLU A 117 10.53 5.67 -15.01
C GLU A 117 9.38 6.08 -15.97
N LYS A 118 8.76 5.07 -16.61
CA LYS A 118 7.72 5.21 -17.65
C LYS A 118 6.46 4.42 -17.30
N CYS A 119 5.34 4.81 -17.89
CA CYS A 119 4.13 3.99 -17.88
C CYS A 119 4.22 2.87 -18.92
N GLY A 120 3.71 1.69 -18.56
CA GLY A 120 3.55 0.54 -19.44
C GLY A 120 2.11 0.06 -19.45
N ARG A 121 1.71 -0.65 -20.50
CA ARG A 121 0.38 -1.27 -20.57
C ARG A 121 0.35 -2.63 -19.88
N PHE A 122 -0.79 -3.01 -19.32
CA PHE A 122 -1.10 -4.35 -18.83
C PHE A 122 -2.59 -4.66 -19.03
N THR A 123 -2.96 -5.93 -18.95
CA THR A 123 -4.37 -6.34 -18.95
C THR A 123 -4.88 -6.39 -17.51
N TYR A 124 -5.94 -5.64 -17.24
CA TYR A 124 -6.68 -5.65 -15.98
C TYR A 124 -7.97 -6.44 -16.16
N GLY A 125 -8.23 -7.35 -15.22
CA GLY A 125 -9.32 -8.33 -15.25
C GLY A 125 -10.72 -7.77 -15.04
N GLY A 126 -10.86 -6.49 -14.71
CA GLY A 126 -12.14 -5.83 -14.41
C GLY A 126 -12.39 -5.56 -12.92
N CYS A 127 -11.81 -6.35 -12.00
CA CYS A 127 -12.08 -6.22 -10.56
C CYS A 127 -10.84 -6.41 -9.63
N GLU A 128 -10.97 -6.00 -8.35
CA GLU A 128 -9.88 -5.69 -7.38
C GLU A 128 -8.70 -4.89 -7.97
N GLY A 129 -7.54 -5.53 -8.17
CA GLY A 129 -6.28 -4.86 -8.50
C GLY A 129 -5.68 -4.02 -7.34
N ASN A 130 -4.73 -3.14 -7.70
CA ASN A 130 -4.16 -2.13 -6.81
C ASN A 130 -4.17 -0.73 -7.48
N LYS A 131 -3.68 0.30 -6.78
CA LYS A 131 -3.75 1.70 -7.23
C LYS A 131 -2.74 2.06 -8.35
N ASN A 132 -1.82 1.17 -8.76
CA ASN A 132 -0.97 1.36 -9.94
C ASN A 132 -1.72 0.96 -11.23
N ASN A 133 -2.93 1.48 -11.40
CA ASN A 133 -3.89 1.08 -12.43
C ASN A 133 -4.62 2.32 -12.94
N PHE A 134 -4.26 2.75 -14.15
CA PHE A 134 -4.76 3.97 -14.78
C PHE A 134 -5.38 3.66 -16.14
N GLU A 135 -6.35 4.46 -16.55
CA GLU A 135 -7.02 4.30 -17.85
C GLU A 135 -6.22 4.91 -19.01
N GLN A 136 -5.33 5.87 -18.72
CA GLN A 136 -4.60 6.66 -19.71
C GLN A 136 -3.11 6.78 -19.34
N GLU A 137 -2.25 6.90 -20.35
CA GLU A 137 -0.81 7.09 -20.16
C GLU A 137 -0.51 8.44 -19.48
N GLU A 138 -1.23 9.50 -19.87
CA GLU A 138 -1.05 10.84 -19.31
C GLU A 138 -1.36 10.88 -17.82
N THR A 139 -2.47 10.28 -17.37
CA THR A 139 -2.83 10.26 -15.94
C THR A 139 -1.84 9.43 -15.13
N CYS A 140 -1.41 8.29 -15.66
CA CYS A 140 -0.33 7.49 -15.08
C CYS A 140 0.98 8.29 -14.93
N MET A 141 1.43 8.98 -15.98
CA MET A 141 2.65 9.78 -15.94
C MET A 141 2.50 11.00 -15.01
N LYS A 142 1.36 11.68 -15.03
CA LYS A 142 1.06 12.84 -14.19
C LYS A 142 1.02 12.49 -12.70
N SER A 143 0.56 11.29 -12.33
CA SER A 143 0.53 10.82 -10.94
C SER A 143 1.88 10.27 -10.44
N CYS A 144 2.67 9.61 -11.30
CA CYS A 144 3.82 8.81 -10.85
C CYS A 144 5.22 9.29 -11.29
N ARG A 145 5.34 10.26 -12.20
CA ARG A 145 6.64 10.70 -12.76
C ARG A 145 7.65 11.12 -11.68
N GLY A 146 8.88 10.60 -11.79
CA GLY A 146 9.99 10.90 -10.86
C GLY A 146 10.06 9.98 -9.63
N ILE A 147 9.28 8.90 -9.61
CA ILE A 147 9.34 7.88 -8.56
C ILE A 147 10.31 6.77 -8.99
N THR A 148 11.49 6.74 -8.39
CA THR A 148 12.58 5.87 -8.84
C THR A 148 12.76 4.64 -7.95
N SER A 149 13.17 3.52 -8.54
CA SER A 149 13.42 2.26 -7.81
C SER A 149 14.52 2.35 -6.74
N LYS A 150 15.30 3.44 -6.69
CA LYS A 150 16.18 3.73 -5.56
C LYS A 150 15.40 3.76 -4.23
N LYS A 151 14.13 4.20 -4.22
CA LYS A 151 13.25 4.12 -3.04
C LYS A 151 12.90 2.66 -2.65
N LYS A 152 12.75 1.75 -3.60
CA LYS A 152 12.51 0.31 -3.36
C LYS A 152 13.80 -0.40 -2.89
N ILE A 153 14.93 -0.15 -3.56
CA ILE A 153 16.22 -0.74 -3.21
C ILE A 153 16.70 -0.26 -1.83
N LEU A 154 16.48 1.01 -1.46
CA LEU A 154 16.73 1.50 -0.10
C LEU A 154 15.80 0.83 0.93
N LYS A 155 14.52 0.61 0.61
CA LYS A 155 13.55 -0.08 1.47
C LYS A 155 13.96 -1.54 1.74
N GLU A 156 14.39 -2.27 0.72
CA GLU A 156 14.76 -3.70 0.83
C GLU A 156 16.18 -3.89 1.38
N GLY A 157 17.16 -3.11 0.93
CA GLY A 157 18.53 -3.14 1.45
C GLY A 157 18.65 -2.75 2.92
N PHE A 158 17.86 -1.75 3.37
CA PHE A 158 17.81 -1.36 4.79
C PHE A 158 17.03 -2.36 5.65
N LEU A 159 16.17 -3.20 5.05
CA LEU A 159 15.53 -4.32 5.74
C LEU A 159 16.53 -5.48 5.93
N SER A 160 17.28 -5.84 4.88
CA SER A 160 18.35 -6.85 4.91
C SER A 160 19.45 -6.49 5.93
N LEU A 161 19.97 -5.25 5.89
CA LEU A 161 20.97 -4.77 6.86
C LEU A 161 20.48 -4.74 8.32
N ARG A 162 19.16 -4.72 8.56
CA ARG A 162 18.56 -4.84 9.90
C ARG A 162 18.42 -6.28 10.38
N ILE A 163 18.16 -7.21 9.47
CA ILE A 163 18.11 -8.66 9.76
C ILE A 163 19.52 -9.14 10.14
N ILE A 164 20.52 -8.85 9.32
CA ILE A 164 21.93 -9.24 9.58
C ILE A 164 22.42 -8.66 10.93
N LYS A 165 22.04 -7.43 11.28
CA LYS A 165 22.40 -6.82 12.58
C LYS A 165 21.58 -7.32 13.78
N ALA A 166 20.53 -8.10 13.56
CA ALA A 166 19.79 -8.79 14.62
C ALA A 166 20.33 -10.21 14.87
N GLU A 167 20.86 -10.87 13.82
CA GLU A 167 21.41 -12.23 13.89
C GLU A 167 22.80 -12.24 14.59
N TYR A 168 23.65 -11.24 14.34
CA TYR A 168 24.96 -11.08 15.01
C TYR A 168 24.85 -10.35 16.36
N LYS A 169 23.92 -10.77 17.24
CA LYS A 169 23.77 -10.18 18.58
C LYS A 169 23.44 -11.15 19.71
N TYR A 170 24.05 -12.34 19.65
CA TYR A 170 24.35 -13.22 20.78
C TYR A 170 25.81 -13.66 20.68
#